data_AF-A0A9X1VAI1-F1
#
_entry.id   AF-A0A9X1VAI1-F1
#
_cell.length_a   1.000
_cell.length_b   1.000
_cell.length_c   1.000
_cell.angle_alpha   90.00
_cell.angle_beta   90.00
_cell.angle_gamma   90.00
#
_symmetry.space_group_name_H-M   'P 1'
#
loop_
_entity.id
_entity.type
_entity.pdbx_description
1 polymer ?
#
loop_
_entity_poly.entity_id
_entity_poly.type
_entity_poly.pdbx_seq_one_letter_code
_entity_poly.pdbx_strand_id
1 'polypeptide(L)'
;MMLGISGRMMTEEQEKRLKEALKMTNILREIIQEAEDKGIKEGREKGLEQGHEEEKRDIARMLLKLGDSVEKISKVTGLSVEVVEQMKNE
;
A
#
# COMPACT_ATOMS: atom_id res chain seq x y z
N MET A 1 28.70 9.23 -56.11
CA MET A 1 27.51 10.03 -55.72
C MET A 1 27.25 9.81 -54.24
N MET A 2 27.84 10.64 -53.39
CA MET A 2 27.50 10.75 -51.96
C MET A 2 26.67 12.03 -51.84
N LEU A 3 25.35 11.90 -51.93
CA LEU A 3 24.41 13.01 -51.77
C LEU A 3 23.81 12.93 -50.36
N GLY A 4 24.09 13.94 -49.53
CA GLY A 4 23.02 14.57 -48.76
C GLY A 4 22.77 14.18 -47.30
N ILE A 5 23.79 14.07 -46.44
CA ILE A 5 23.57 14.32 -45.00
C ILE A 5 24.59 15.35 -44.51
N SER A 6 24.43 16.56 -45.03
CA SER A 6 25.08 17.77 -44.54
C SER A 6 24.40 18.19 -43.22
N GLY A 7 25.19 18.30 -42.15
CA GLY A 7 25.16 19.51 -41.31
C GLY A 7 24.09 19.64 -40.23
N ARG A 8 23.81 18.62 -39.42
CA ARG A 8 23.32 18.83 -38.05
C ARG A 8 24.07 17.93 -37.07
N MET A 9 25.32 18.29 -36.77
CA MET A 9 25.92 17.87 -35.50
C MET A 9 25.08 18.51 -34.40
N MET A 10 24.55 17.72 -33.47
CA MET A 10 23.96 18.28 -32.25
C MET A 10 25.03 19.15 -31.59
N THR A 11 24.68 20.38 -31.21
CA THR A 11 25.59 21.23 -30.44
C THR A 11 25.80 20.60 -29.07
N GLU A 12 26.96 20.82 -28.43
CA GLU A 12 27.23 20.34 -27.06
C GLU A 12 26.13 20.77 -26.07
N GLU A 13 25.54 21.94 -26.32
CA GLU A 13 24.39 22.45 -25.57
C GLU A 13 23.11 21.63 -25.78
N GLN A 14 22.82 21.22 -27.02
CA GLN A 14 21.69 20.32 -27.32
C GLN A 14 21.89 18.94 -26.71
N GLU A 15 23.10 18.39 -26.75
CA GLU A 15 23.44 17.12 -26.12
C GLU A 15 23.30 17.20 -24.59
N LYS A 16 23.77 18.30 -23.99
CA LYS A 16 23.63 18.54 -22.55
C LYS A 16 22.16 18.66 -22.12
N ARG A 17 21.36 19.45 -22.83
CA ARG A 17 19.91 19.59 -22.59
C ARG A 17 19.19 18.25 -22.72
N LEU A 18 19.55 17.45 -23.73
CA LEU A 18 19.00 16.11 -23.90
C LEU A 18 19.37 15.18 -22.73
N LYS A 19 20.62 15.18 -22.28
CA LYS A 19 21.06 14.40 -21.11
C LYS A 19 20.33 14.83 -19.84
N GLU A 20 20.14 16.12 -19.62
CA GLU A 20 19.38 16.66 -18.47
C GLU A 20 17.91 16.24 -18.51
N ALA A 21 17.26 16.34 -19.68
CA ALA A 21 15.89 15.89 -19.87
C ALA A 21 15.72 14.38 -19.64
N LEU A 22 16.67 13.56 -20.11
CA LEU A 22 16.68 12.12 -19.88
C LEU A 22 16.86 11.76 -18.41
N LYS A 23 17.78 12.45 -17.71
CA LYS A 23 17.95 12.29 -16.25
C LYS A 23 16.67 12.61 -15.49
N MET A 24 16.02 13.72 -15.82
CA MET A 24 14.76 14.12 -15.20
C MET A 24 13.65 13.07 -15.45
N THR A 25 13.59 12.53 -16.66
CA THR A 25 12.63 11.47 -17.02
C THR A 25 12.85 10.20 -16.20
N ASN A 26 14.12 9.80 -15.99
CA ASN A 26 14.44 8.64 -15.15
C ASN A 26 14.08 8.88 -13.69
N ILE A 27 14.40 10.05 -13.14
CA ILE A 27 14.01 10.43 -11.77
C ILE A 27 12.49 10.36 -11.60
N LEU A 28 11.73 10.91 -12.56
CA LEU A 28 10.27 10.86 -12.50
C LEU A 28 9.75 9.42 -12.52
N ARG A 29 10.34 8.55 -13.35
CA ARG A 29 9.99 7.13 -13.39
C ARG A 29 10.25 6.44 -12.05
N GLU A 30 11.41 6.69 -11.45
CA GLU A 30 11.76 6.13 -10.13
C GLU A 30 10.78 6.61 -9.05
N ILE A 31 10.43 7.90 -9.03
CA ILE A 31 9.44 8.45 -8.09
C ILE A 31 8.08 7.78 -8.26
N ILE A 32 7.61 7.60 -9.49
CA ILE A 32 6.32 6.94 -9.76
C ILE A 32 6.36 5.49 -9.28
N GLN A 33 7.42 4.75 -9.62
CA GLN A 33 7.58 3.36 -9.20
C GLN A 33 7.61 3.23 -7.67
N GLU A 34 8.37 4.07 -6.99
CA GLU A 34 8.39 4.08 -5.52
C GLU A 34 7.02 4.41 -4.92
N ALA A 35 6.28 5.35 -5.52
CA ALA A 35 4.95 5.73 -5.04
C ALA A 35 3.94 4.59 -5.23
N GLU A 36 3.97 3.90 -6.38
CA GLU A 36 3.15 2.72 -6.65
C GLU A 36 3.47 1.58 -5.68
N ASP A 37 4.76 1.28 -5.48
CA ASP A 37 5.20 0.22 -4.56
C ASP A 37 4.80 0.52 -3.12
N LYS A 38 4.98 1.77 -2.66
CA LYS A 38 4.53 2.22 -1.33
C LYS A 38 3.01 2.11 -1.20
N GLY A 39 2.26 2.56 -2.20
CA GLY A 39 0.80 2.49 -2.21
C GLY A 39 0.28 1.05 -2.14
N ILE A 40 0.85 0.14 -2.92
CA ILE A 40 0.50 -1.29 -2.90
C ILE A 40 0.83 -1.91 -1.55
N LYS A 41 2.03 -1.64 -1.01
CA LYS A 41 2.46 -2.18 0.27
C LYS A 41 1.55 -1.71 1.41
N GLU A 42 1.33 -0.40 1.52
CA GLU A 42 0.47 0.17 2.56
C GLU A 42 -0.97 -0.31 2.42
N GLY A 43 -1.51 -0.37 1.21
CA GLY A 43 -2.86 -0.86 0.96
C GLY A 43 -3.04 -2.31 1.37
N ARG A 44 -2.04 -3.17 1.07
CA ARG A 44 -2.04 -4.57 1.49
C ARG A 44 -1.93 -4.73 3.00
N GLU A 45 -1.05 -3.97 3.64
CA GLU A 45 -0.86 -4.01 5.10
C GLU A 45 -2.11 -3.57 5.85
N LYS A 46 -2.68 -2.41 5.47
CA LYS A 46 -3.94 -1.91 6.03
C LYS A 46 -5.09 -2.89 5.80
N GLY A 47 -5.22 -3.43 4.59
CA GLY A 47 -6.27 -4.40 4.28
C GLY A 47 -6.16 -5.70 5.09
N LEU A 48 -4.94 -6.19 5.31
CA LEU A 48 -4.70 -7.37 6.14
C LEU A 48 -5.02 -7.11 7.61
N GLU A 49 -4.58 -5.97 8.15
CA GLU A 49 -4.88 -5.57 9.54
C GLU A 49 -6.40 -5.40 9.76
N GLN A 50 -7.08 -4.69 8.86
CA GLN A 50 -8.53 -4.53 8.90
C GLN A 50 -9.25 -5.89 8.85
N GLY A 51 -8.84 -6.77 7.93
CA GLY A 51 -9.41 -8.11 7.83
C GLY A 51 -9.24 -8.94 9.10
N HIS A 52 -8.07 -8.90 9.73
CA HIS A 52 -7.83 -9.59 11.00
C HIS A 52 -8.69 -9.03 12.14
N GLU A 53 -8.83 -7.70 12.23
CA GLU A 53 -9.66 -7.07 13.28
C GLU A 53 -11.16 -7.33 13.06
N GLU A 54 -11.63 -7.34 11.82
CA GLU A 54 -12.99 -7.75 11.47
C GLU A 54 -13.23 -9.22 11.82
N GLU A 55 -12.34 -10.13 11.42
CA GLU A 55 -12.46 -11.57 11.73
C GLU A 55 -12.55 -11.84 13.23
N LYS A 56 -11.70 -11.18 14.05
CA LYS A 56 -11.75 -11.30 15.52
C LYS A 56 -13.11 -10.87 16.07
N ARG A 57 -13.66 -9.77 15.56
CA ARG A 57 -14.98 -9.27 15.98
C ARG A 57 -16.10 -10.20 15.52
N ASP A 58 -16.01 -10.77 14.34
CA ASP A 58 -16.99 -11.73 13.80
C ASP A 58 -17.05 -13.00 14.65
N ILE A 59 -15.88 -13.54 15.00
CA ILE A 59 -15.77 -14.68 15.90
C ILE A 59 -16.33 -14.32 17.28
N ALA A 60 -15.99 -13.16 17.84
CA ALA A 60 -16.52 -12.72 19.13
C ALA A 60 -18.05 -12.62 19.13
N ARG A 61 -18.65 -12.01 18.09
CA ARG A 61 -20.11 -11.92 17.92
C ARG A 61 -20.75 -13.30 17.83
N MET A 62 -20.13 -14.23 17.11
CA MET A 62 -20.63 -15.61 17.01
C MET A 62 -20.61 -16.31 18.37
N LEU A 63 -19.49 -16.23 19.11
CA LEU A 63 -19.37 -16.87 20.42
C LEU A 63 -20.32 -16.25 21.45
N LEU A 64 -20.51 -14.93 21.43
CA LEU A 64 -21.51 -14.24 22.26
C LEU A 64 -22.92 -14.78 21.99
N LYS A 65 -23.29 -14.96 20.71
CA LYS A 65 -24.59 -15.55 20.32
C LYS A 65 -24.74 -17.00 20.77
N LEU A 66 -23.65 -17.75 20.88
CA LEU A 66 -23.63 -19.11 21.40
C LEU A 66 -23.68 -19.16 22.95
N GLY A 67 -23.64 -18.01 23.62
CA GLY A 67 -23.73 -17.91 25.08
C GLY A 67 -22.40 -18.18 25.80
N ASP A 68 -21.27 -18.11 25.10
CA ASP A 68 -19.95 -18.22 25.72
C ASP A 68 -19.63 -17.03 26.64
N SER A 69 -18.82 -17.27 27.67
CA SER A 69 -18.42 -16.21 28.62
C SER A 69 -17.47 -15.20 27.98
N VAL A 70 -17.51 -13.97 28.46
CA VAL A 70 -16.69 -12.84 27.98
C VAL A 70 -15.20 -13.16 28.11
N GLU A 71 -14.79 -13.81 29.21
CA GLU A 71 -13.42 -14.21 29.48
C GLU A 71 -12.94 -15.27 28.48
N LYS A 72 -13.80 -16.25 28.15
CA LYS A 72 -13.48 -17.25 27.13
C LYS A 72 -13.33 -16.59 25.76
N ILE A 73 -14.23 -15.68 25.41
CA ILE A 73 -14.23 -14.99 24.12
C ILE A 73 -12.98 -14.14 23.98
N SER A 74 -12.66 -13.32 24.99
CA SER A 74 -11.44 -12.51 25.04
C SER A 74 -10.19 -13.37 24.81
N LYS A 75 -10.11 -14.54 25.46
CA LYS A 75 -8.99 -15.47 25.29
C LYS A 75 -8.89 -16.07 23.88
N VAL A 76 -10.03 -16.36 23.23
CA VAL A 76 -10.06 -16.98 21.89
C VAL A 76 -9.77 -15.95 20.79
N THR A 77 -10.35 -14.76 20.87
CA THR A 77 -10.24 -13.74 19.82
C THR A 77 -9.06 -12.79 20.01
N GLY A 78 -8.48 -12.77 21.21
CA GLY A 78 -7.43 -11.82 21.59
C GLY A 78 -7.94 -10.39 21.79
N LEU A 79 -9.26 -10.17 21.76
CA LEU A 79 -9.87 -8.90 22.12
C LEU A 79 -9.85 -8.71 23.63
N SER A 80 -9.72 -7.48 24.11
CA SER A 80 -9.84 -7.17 25.54
C SER A 80 -11.26 -7.45 26.05
N VAL A 81 -11.38 -7.83 27.32
CA VAL A 81 -12.66 -8.07 28.00
C VAL A 81 -13.61 -6.87 27.85
N GLU A 82 -13.09 -5.64 27.96
CA GLU A 82 -13.86 -4.41 27.82
C GLU A 82 -14.51 -4.27 26.45
N VAL A 83 -13.78 -4.59 25.37
CA VAL A 83 -14.29 -4.57 24.00
C VAL A 83 -15.39 -5.62 23.83
N VAL A 84 -15.17 -6.85 24.33
CA VAL A 84 -16.17 -7.92 24.23
C VAL A 84 -17.43 -7.57 25.04
N GLU A 85 -17.30 -6.92 26.19
CA GLU A 85 -18.45 -6.48 27.00
C GLU A 85 -19.22 -5.34 26.33
N GLN A 86 -18.53 -4.41 25.65
CA GLN A 86 -19.18 -3.39 24.82
C GLN A 86 -20.02 -4.02 23.71
N MET A 87 -19.50 -5.05 23.04
CA MET A 87 -20.19 -5.76 21.95
C MET A 87 -21.45 -6.52 22.39
N LYS A 88 -21.66 -6.75 23.70
CA LYS A 88 -22.93 -7.31 24.20
C LYS A 88 -24.07 -6.29 24.23
N ASN A 89 -23.73 -5.01 24.23
CA ASN A 89 -24.68 -3.90 24.30
C ASN A 89 -24.88 -3.22 22.93
N GLU A 90 -24.21 -3.72 21.89
CA GLU A 90 -24.42 -3.37 20.47
C GLU A 90 -25.54 -4.22 19.85
#